data_AF-E8R411-F1
#
_entry.id   AF-E8R411-F1
#
_cell.length_a   1.000
_cell.length_b   1.000
_cell.length_c   1.000
_cell.angle_alpha   90.00
_cell.angle_beta   90.00
_cell.angle_gamma   90.00
#
_symmetry.space_group_name_H-M   'P 1'
#
loop_
_entity.id
_entity.type
_entity.pdbx_description
1 polymer ?
#
loop_
_entity_poly.entity_id
_entity_poly.type
_entity_poly.pdbx_seq_one_letter_code
_entity_poly.pdbx_strand_id
1 'polypeptide(L)'
;MTPEEHNRLARVLVDPQSTVVERNEAAHKLRPLVAKLARSVVRKRSLNRHDDLIDDLTQTLFLKLAQPTVYRGQPFAPWCKAVLNNLLNESHRRNRRLRLHTDQGESPPEPGAIEPRFRNLDDRMERLPQDDLERIETWECSNRDRVIALAVFLIDRYVPDDIWSGWIGSIGLSRPFPPEDFKELQLTDRYRILAAIFGTTVVNLRQIASRMRPRIMGLRFIREYTGVDRAEGDRR
;
A
#
# COMPACT_ATOMS: atom_id res chain seq x y z
N MET A 1 -3.87 -26.41 17.32
CA MET A 1 -4.06 -26.98 15.98
C MET A 1 -2.85 -27.83 15.64
N THR A 2 -3.07 -29.09 15.24
CA THR A 2 -1.99 -30.06 14.99
C THR A 2 -1.36 -29.85 13.61
N PRO A 3 -0.15 -30.38 13.34
CA PRO A 3 0.45 -30.34 12.01
C PRO A 3 -0.45 -30.92 10.90
N GLU A 4 -1.18 -31.99 11.19
CA GLU A 4 -2.11 -32.65 10.26
C GLU A 4 -3.27 -31.73 9.91
N GLU A 5 -3.83 -31.05 10.90
CA GLU A 5 -4.92 -30.09 10.71
C GLU A 5 -4.46 -28.90 9.85
N HIS A 6 -3.25 -28.39 10.07
CA HIS A 6 -2.68 -27.34 9.23
C HIS A 6 -2.56 -27.78 7.76
N ASN A 7 -2.08 -29.00 7.52
CA ASN A 7 -1.96 -29.55 6.17
C ASN A 7 -3.33 -29.75 5.52
N ARG A 8 -4.34 -30.18 6.28
CA ARG A 8 -5.71 -30.34 5.81
C ARG A 8 -6.29 -29.00 5.35
N LEU A 9 -6.21 -27.97 6.19
CA LEU A 9 -6.71 -26.63 5.84
C LEU A 9 -5.95 -26.02 4.65
N ALA A 10 -4.64 -26.27 4.55
CA ALA A 10 -3.85 -25.81 3.40
C ALA A 10 -4.28 -26.46 2.09
N ARG A 11 -4.72 -27.74 2.12
CA ARG A 11 -5.27 -28.42 0.95
C ARG A 11 -6.62 -27.83 0.52
N VAL A 12 -7.51 -27.52 1.47
CA VAL A 12 -8.77 -26.81 1.19
C VAL A 12 -8.52 -25.48 0.47
N LEU A 13 -7.48 -24.74 0.86
CA LEU A 13 -7.15 -23.45 0.23
C LEU A 13 -6.76 -23.55 -1.25
N VAL A 14 -6.15 -24.66 -1.66
CA VAL A 14 -5.63 -24.85 -3.03
C VAL A 14 -6.50 -25.75 -3.89
N ASP A 15 -7.49 -26.41 -3.28
CA ASP A 15 -8.39 -27.31 -3.98
C ASP A 15 -9.39 -26.51 -4.85
N PRO A 16 -9.39 -26.70 -6.19
CA PRO A 16 -10.32 -26.02 -7.08
C PRO A 16 -11.79 -26.34 -6.82
N GLN A 17 -12.08 -27.47 -6.18
CA GLN A 17 -13.45 -27.89 -5.85
C GLN A 17 -13.97 -27.25 -4.56
N SER A 18 -13.09 -26.67 -3.74
CA SER A 18 -13.49 -26.00 -2.49
C SER A 18 -14.19 -24.67 -2.77
N THR A 19 -15.32 -24.47 -2.09
CA THR A 19 -16.12 -23.25 -2.19
C THR A 19 -15.36 -22.03 -1.68
N VAL A 20 -15.81 -20.83 -2.06
CA VAL A 20 -15.22 -19.58 -1.55
C VAL A 20 -15.35 -19.49 -0.02
N VAL A 21 -16.46 -19.96 0.54
CA VAL A 21 -16.71 -19.95 1.99
C VAL A 21 -15.72 -20.86 2.72
N GLU A 22 -15.54 -22.09 2.27
CA GLU A 22 -14.59 -23.04 2.88
C GLU A 22 -13.15 -22.53 2.81
N ARG A 23 -12.76 -21.94 1.67
CA ARG A 23 -11.43 -21.32 1.52
C ARG A 23 -11.24 -20.15 2.48
N ASN A 24 -12.23 -19.28 2.62
CA ASN A 24 -12.16 -18.15 3.55
C ASN A 24 -12.06 -18.62 5.01
N GLU A 25 -12.83 -19.64 5.39
CA GLU A 25 -12.76 -20.22 6.73
C GLU A 25 -11.40 -20.88 7.01
N ALA A 26 -10.87 -21.63 6.05
CA ALA A 26 -9.54 -22.23 6.15
C ALA A 26 -8.44 -21.16 6.26
N ALA A 27 -8.51 -20.09 5.47
CA ALA A 27 -7.59 -18.96 5.56
C ALA A 27 -7.66 -18.29 6.93
N HIS A 28 -8.87 -18.06 7.45
CA HIS A 28 -9.08 -17.48 8.78
C HIS A 28 -8.45 -18.35 9.88
N LYS A 29 -8.69 -19.66 9.85
CA LYS A 29 -8.11 -20.62 10.81
C LYS A 29 -6.58 -20.71 10.73
N LEU A 30 -6.00 -20.59 9.54
CA LEU A 30 -4.55 -20.64 9.34
C LEU A 30 -3.82 -19.32 9.64
N ARG A 31 -4.51 -18.18 9.59
CA ARG A 31 -3.92 -16.85 9.75
C ARG A 31 -3.08 -16.70 11.04
N PRO A 32 -3.51 -17.15 12.23
CA PRO A 32 -2.69 -17.05 13.45
C PRO A 32 -1.36 -17.82 13.36
N LEU A 33 -1.36 -19.00 12.74
CA LEU A 33 -0.13 -19.78 12.52
C LEU A 33 0.80 -19.04 11.57
N VAL A 34 0.29 -18.58 10.41
CA VAL A 34 1.09 -17.88 9.41
C VAL A 34 1.71 -16.61 10.02
N ALA A 35 0.94 -15.82 10.76
CA ALA A 35 1.45 -14.64 11.46
C ALA A 35 2.52 -14.98 12.52
N LYS A 36 2.38 -16.11 13.24
CA LYS A 36 3.41 -16.61 14.17
C LYS A 36 4.69 -17.00 13.42
N LEU A 37 4.57 -17.65 12.28
CA LEU A 37 5.72 -18.05 11.43
C LEU A 37 6.42 -16.82 10.83
N ALA A 38 5.65 -15.85 10.33
CA ALA A 38 6.17 -14.58 9.81
C ALA A 38 6.95 -13.82 10.89
N ARG A 39 6.39 -13.68 12.11
CA ARG A 39 7.10 -13.13 13.27
C ARG A 39 8.41 -13.85 13.56
N SER A 40 8.41 -15.18 13.53
CA SER A 40 9.63 -15.96 13.76
C SER A 40 10.70 -15.72 12.68
N VAL A 41 10.30 -15.58 11.41
CA VAL A 41 11.23 -15.32 10.30
C VAL A 41 11.81 -13.90 10.40
N VAL A 42 10.97 -12.90 10.65
CA VAL A 42 11.40 -11.49 10.81
C VAL A 42 12.34 -11.34 12.00
N ARG A 43 12.00 -11.93 13.17
CA ARG A 43 12.84 -11.87 14.37
C ARG A 43 14.22 -12.49 14.16
N LYS A 44 14.32 -13.59 13.39
CA LYS A 44 15.61 -14.24 13.06
C LYS A 44 16.55 -13.35 12.25
N ARG A 45 16.03 -12.32 11.59
CA ARG A 45 16.81 -11.35 10.81
C ARG A 45 17.13 -10.07 11.58
N SER A 46 16.93 -10.06 12.90
CA SER A 46 17.18 -8.92 13.79
C SER A 46 16.47 -7.63 13.38
N LEU A 47 15.34 -7.77 12.67
CA LEU A 47 14.49 -6.65 12.31
C LEU A 47 13.56 -6.36 13.50
N ASN A 48 13.84 -5.28 14.23
CA ASN A 48 13.02 -4.86 15.37
C ASN A 48 11.69 -4.25 14.87
N ARG A 49 10.57 -4.77 15.40
CA ARG A 49 9.19 -4.22 15.28
C ARG A 49 8.80 -3.73 13.87
N HIS A 50 8.33 -4.66 13.04
CA HIS A 50 7.59 -4.33 11.83
C HIS A 50 6.31 -5.16 11.74
N ASP A 51 5.32 -4.83 12.58
CA ASP A 51 4.00 -5.47 12.51
C ASP A 51 3.39 -5.33 11.10
N ASP A 52 3.59 -4.18 10.45
CA ASP A 52 3.25 -3.97 9.04
C ASP A 52 3.92 -5.00 8.10
N LEU A 53 5.22 -5.28 8.28
CA LEU A 53 5.93 -6.26 7.45
C LEU A 53 5.40 -7.68 7.70
N ILE A 54 5.04 -7.99 8.94
CA ILE A 54 4.46 -9.29 9.30
C ILE A 54 3.11 -9.46 8.61
N ASP A 55 2.27 -8.43 8.63
CA ASP A 55 0.97 -8.44 7.97
C ASP A 55 1.11 -8.56 6.45
N ASP A 56 2.00 -7.77 5.84
CA ASP A 56 2.28 -7.82 4.40
C ASP A 56 2.82 -9.19 3.96
N LEU A 57 3.75 -9.78 4.73
CA LEU A 57 4.27 -11.12 4.46
C LEU A 57 3.18 -12.18 4.58
N THR A 58 2.30 -12.05 5.58
CA THR A 58 1.18 -12.98 5.81
C THR A 58 0.19 -12.89 4.65
N GLN A 59 -0.23 -11.69 4.26
CA GLN A 59 -1.15 -11.47 3.13
C GLN A 59 -0.54 -11.99 1.82
N THR A 60 0.73 -11.65 1.55
CA THR A 60 1.43 -12.09 0.33
C THR A 60 1.57 -13.63 0.28
N LEU A 61 1.78 -14.28 1.41
CA LEU A 61 1.82 -15.74 1.48
C LEU A 61 0.46 -16.34 1.11
N PHE A 62 -0.66 -15.80 1.60
CA PHE A 62 -1.99 -16.29 1.23
C PHE A 62 -2.30 -16.08 -0.25
N LEU A 63 -1.90 -14.94 -0.83
CA LEU A 63 -2.02 -14.70 -2.27
C LEU A 63 -1.22 -15.71 -3.09
N LYS A 64 0.00 -16.07 -2.65
CA LYS A 64 0.81 -17.12 -3.29
C LYS A 64 0.22 -18.52 -3.08
N LEU A 65 -0.34 -18.80 -1.90
CA LEU A 65 -0.94 -20.09 -1.60
C LEU A 65 -2.17 -20.34 -2.47
N ALA A 66 -2.98 -19.32 -2.76
CA ALA A 66 -4.14 -19.42 -3.63
C ALA A 66 -3.79 -19.76 -5.10
N GLN A 67 -2.51 -19.74 -5.49
CA GLN A 67 -2.06 -20.13 -6.82
C GLN A 67 -1.92 -21.66 -6.91
N PRO A 68 -2.62 -22.36 -7.84
CA PRO A 68 -2.72 -23.82 -7.87
C PRO A 68 -1.39 -24.60 -7.94
N THR A 69 -0.31 -23.96 -8.41
CA THR A 69 0.97 -24.62 -8.70
C THR A 69 1.99 -24.52 -7.56
N VAL A 70 1.72 -23.69 -6.54
CA VAL A 70 2.74 -23.27 -5.56
C VAL A 70 2.82 -24.22 -4.35
N TYR A 71 1.70 -24.76 -3.90
CA TYR A 71 1.66 -25.72 -2.78
C TYR A 71 1.24 -27.12 -3.27
N ARG A 72 2.08 -28.12 -2.98
CA ARG A 72 1.93 -29.50 -3.50
C ARG A 72 1.79 -30.54 -2.39
N GLY A 73 1.11 -30.19 -1.30
CA GLY A 73 0.84 -31.12 -0.19
C GLY A 73 2.01 -31.43 0.74
N GLN A 74 3.11 -30.69 0.63
CA GLN A 74 4.25 -30.73 1.56
C GLN A 74 3.82 -30.29 2.97
N PRO A 75 4.59 -30.59 4.03
CA PRO A 75 4.30 -30.06 5.36
C PRO A 75 4.16 -28.52 5.35
N PHE A 76 3.00 -28.03 5.78
CA PHE A 76 2.57 -26.64 5.60
C PHE A 76 3.49 -25.64 6.29
N ALA A 77 3.86 -25.89 7.55
CA ALA A 77 4.68 -24.95 8.32
C ALA A 77 6.13 -24.81 7.77
N PRO A 78 6.85 -25.89 7.43
CA PRO A 78 8.13 -25.79 6.73
C PRO A 78 8.03 -25.05 5.38
N TRP A 79 7.01 -25.35 4.56
CA TRP A 79 6.78 -24.67 3.30
C TRP A 79 6.54 -23.16 3.51
N CYS A 80 5.69 -22.79 4.47
CA CYS A 80 5.43 -21.39 4.81
C CYS A 80 6.71 -20.66 5.19
N LYS A 81 7.57 -21.26 6.04
CA LYS A 81 8.84 -20.65 6.42
C LYS A 81 9.75 -20.44 5.21
N ALA A 82 9.81 -21.38 4.27
CA ALA A 82 10.61 -21.24 3.04
C ALA A 82 10.10 -20.07 2.18
N VAL A 83 8.78 -20.00 1.95
CA VAL A 83 8.14 -18.91 1.20
C VAL A 83 8.35 -17.55 1.89
N LEU A 84 8.14 -17.47 3.19
CA LEU A 84 8.34 -16.23 3.97
C LEU A 84 9.79 -15.74 3.92
N ASN A 85 10.77 -16.64 4.01
CA ASN A 85 12.18 -16.27 3.85
C ASN A 85 12.46 -15.73 2.44
N ASN A 86 11.91 -16.34 1.40
CA ASN A 86 12.07 -15.88 0.02
C ASN A 86 11.44 -14.50 -0.19
N LEU A 87 10.22 -14.28 0.31
CA LEU A 87 9.54 -12.98 0.27
C LEU A 87 10.34 -11.90 1.00
N LEU A 88 10.87 -12.22 2.19
CA LEU A 88 11.70 -11.28 2.94
C LEU A 88 13.00 -10.94 2.20
N ASN A 89 13.68 -11.94 1.62
CA ASN A 89 14.87 -11.74 0.81
C ASN A 89 14.57 -10.87 -0.43
N GLU A 90 13.45 -11.11 -1.10
CA GLU A 90 13.02 -10.31 -2.25
C GLU A 90 12.75 -8.85 -1.85
N SER A 91 12.06 -8.64 -0.72
CA SER A 91 11.84 -7.32 -0.15
C SER A 91 13.15 -6.58 0.12
N HIS A 92 14.14 -7.24 0.76
CA HIS A 92 15.45 -6.65 0.99
C HIS A 92 16.20 -6.34 -0.32
N ARG A 93 16.20 -7.26 -1.29
CA ARG A 93 16.81 -7.03 -2.61
C ARG A 93 16.18 -5.84 -3.32
N ARG A 94 14.85 -5.71 -3.26
CA ARG A 94 14.11 -4.59 -3.84
C ARG A 94 14.45 -3.28 -3.14
N ASN A 95 14.44 -3.25 -1.81
CA ASN A 95 14.81 -2.07 -1.03
C ASN A 95 16.27 -1.65 -1.28
N ARG A 96 17.18 -2.61 -1.44
CA ARG A 96 18.58 -2.33 -1.80
C ARG A 96 18.68 -1.71 -3.19
N ARG A 97 17.95 -2.24 -4.19
CA ARG A 97 17.91 -1.64 -5.54
C ARG A 97 17.34 -0.22 -5.51
N LEU A 98 16.27 0.01 -4.76
CA LEU A 98 15.69 1.34 -4.58
C LEU A 98 16.72 2.30 -3.97
N ARG A 99 17.38 1.92 -2.88
CA ARG A 99 18.44 2.74 -2.27
C ARG A 99 19.59 3.04 -3.22
N LEU A 100 20.04 2.06 -4.01
CA LEU A 100 21.10 2.27 -5.00
C LEU A 100 20.69 3.21 -6.14
N HIS A 101 19.40 3.27 -6.47
CA HIS A 101 18.87 4.28 -7.40
C HIS A 101 18.63 5.65 -6.74
N THR A 102 18.56 5.71 -5.41
CA THR A 102 18.32 6.93 -4.64
C THR A 102 19.61 7.60 -4.12
N ASP A 103 20.73 6.87 -4.09
CA ASP A 103 22.08 7.41 -3.79
C ASP A 103 22.62 8.41 -4.86
N GLN A 104 21.79 8.77 -5.86
CA GLN A 104 22.00 9.98 -6.66
C GLN A 104 21.46 11.27 -6.02
N GLY A 105 21.11 11.28 -4.72
CA GLY A 105 21.27 12.52 -3.93
C GLY A 105 20.23 12.85 -2.87
N GLU A 106 19.12 12.13 -2.71
CA GLU A 106 18.14 12.48 -1.68
C GLU A 106 17.51 11.24 -1.05
N SER A 107 17.88 10.95 0.19
CA SER A 107 17.19 9.93 0.99
C SER A 107 15.68 10.17 0.97
N PRO A 108 14.84 9.15 0.68
CA PRO A 108 13.40 9.32 0.70
C PRO A 108 12.99 9.78 2.10
N PRO A 109 12.31 10.93 2.25
CA PRO A 109 11.87 11.38 3.56
C PRO A 109 11.04 10.29 4.22
N GLU A 110 11.32 10.03 5.51
CA GLU A 110 10.57 9.05 6.27
C GLU A 110 9.06 9.30 6.10
N PRO A 111 8.24 8.25 5.97
CA PRO A 111 6.80 8.38 5.70
C PRO A 111 6.05 9.36 6.63
N GLY A 112 6.53 9.59 7.86
CA GLY A 112 5.92 10.50 8.83
C GLY A 112 6.30 11.98 8.70
N ALA A 113 7.35 12.34 7.93
CA ALA A 113 7.83 13.74 7.89
C ALA A 113 6.96 14.70 7.06
N ILE A 114 6.02 14.16 6.26
CA ILE A 114 5.25 14.94 5.27
C ILE A 114 3.78 15.04 5.69
N GLU A 115 3.30 14.06 6.44
CA GLU A 115 1.91 13.94 6.89
C GLU A 115 1.36 15.17 7.63
N PRO A 116 2.15 15.90 8.46
CA PRO A 116 1.63 17.09 9.13
C PRO A 116 1.28 18.23 8.17
N ARG A 117 1.91 18.29 6.99
CA ARG A 117 1.76 19.42 6.06
C ARG A 117 0.42 19.40 5.32
N PHE A 118 -0.16 18.22 5.08
CA PHE A 118 -1.40 18.12 4.30
C PHE A 118 -2.67 18.18 5.14
N ARG A 119 -2.60 17.89 6.45
CA ARG A 119 -3.77 18.02 7.34
C ARG A 119 -4.24 19.46 7.52
N ASN A 120 -3.35 20.44 7.39
CA ASN A 120 -3.65 21.86 7.63
C ASN A 120 -4.01 22.63 6.35
N LEU A 121 -4.12 21.97 5.19
CA LEU A 121 -4.47 22.62 3.92
C LEU A 121 -5.89 23.21 3.92
N ASP A 122 -6.76 22.71 4.81
CA ASP A 122 -8.21 22.95 4.80
C ASP A 122 -8.63 24.42 4.93
N ASP A 123 -7.80 25.31 5.48
CA ASP A 123 -8.27 26.66 5.86
C ASP A 123 -8.05 27.75 4.78
N ARG A 124 -7.34 27.47 3.68
CA ARG A 124 -6.90 28.54 2.76
C ARG A 124 -7.33 28.42 1.31
N MET A 125 -7.76 27.26 0.85
CA MET A 125 -8.12 27.05 -0.55
C MET A 125 -9.27 26.06 -0.69
N GLU A 126 -10.25 26.38 -1.54
CA GLU A 126 -11.42 25.53 -1.74
C GLU A 126 -11.21 24.46 -2.83
N ARG A 127 -10.36 24.73 -3.84
CA ARG A 127 -10.20 23.87 -5.04
C ARG A 127 -8.80 23.91 -5.65
N LEU A 128 -8.45 22.85 -6.38
CA LEU A 128 -7.25 22.78 -7.22
C LEU A 128 -7.35 23.79 -8.39
N PRO A 129 -6.27 24.51 -8.70
CA PRO A 129 -6.22 25.31 -9.92
C PRO A 129 -6.36 24.47 -11.19
N GLN A 130 -6.93 25.05 -12.24
CA GLN A 130 -7.17 24.38 -13.52
C GLN A 130 -5.89 23.77 -14.12
N ASP A 131 -4.78 24.50 -14.11
CA ASP A 131 -3.49 24.02 -14.64
C ASP A 131 -2.99 22.75 -13.92
N ASP A 132 -3.26 22.62 -12.61
CA ASP A 132 -2.89 21.42 -11.85
C ASP A 132 -3.80 20.24 -12.18
N LEU A 133 -5.10 20.48 -12.44
CA LEU A 133 -6.03 19.45 -12.90
C LEU A 133 -5.60 18.88 -14.25
N GLU A 134 -5.32 19.76 -15.21
CA GLU A 134 -4.81 19.37 -16.54
C GLU A 134 -3.49 18.59 -16.43
N ARG A 135 -2.60 19.05 -15.55
CA ARG A 135 -1.35 18.35 -15.27
C ARG A 135 -1.56 16.97 -14.64
N ILE A 136 -2.54 16.80 -13.76
CA ILE A 136 -2.88 15.50 -13.16
C ILE A 136 -3.42 14.53 -14.22
N GLU A 137 -4.21 15.02 -15.18
CA GLU A 137 -4.76 14.20 -16.26
C GLU A 137 -3.68 13.68 -17.21
N THR A 138 -2.63 14.46 -17.44
CA THR A 138 -1.49 14.09 -18.29
C THR A 138 -0.49 13.14 -17.63
N TRP A 139 -0.67 12.77 -16.35
CA TRP A 139 0.23 11.82 -15.70
C TRP A 139 0.23 10.47 -16.41
N GLU A 140 1.43 10.01 -16.79
CA GLU A 140 1.67 8.65 -17.28
C GLU A 140 1.56 7.63 -16.12
N CYS A 141 0.33 7.35 -15.72
CA CYS A 141 -0.05 6.30 -14.78
C CYS A 141 -1.48 5.84 -15.06
N SER A 142 -1.90 4.75 -14.41
CA SER A 142 -3.30 4.33 -14.48
C SER A 142 -4.18 5.28 -13.67
N ASN A 143 -5.46 5.43 -14.06
CA ASN A 143 -6.45 6.16 -13.25
C ASN A 143 -6.51 5.63 -11.81
N ARG A 144 -6.31 4.32 -11.63
CA ARG A 144 -6.20 3.68 -10.32
C ARG A 144 -5.05 4.26 -9.49
N ASP A 145 -3.85 4.32 -10.05
CA ASP A 145 -2.67 4.86 -9.36
C ASP A 145 -2.83 6.35 -9.05
N ARG A 146 -3.46 7.11 -9.96
CA ARG A 146 -3.82 8.53 -9.76
C ARG A 146 -4.76 8.69 -8.56
N VAL A 147 -5.89 8.00 -8.56
CA VAL A 147 -6.90 8.06 -7.47
C VAL A 147 -6.28 7.66 -6.13
N ILE A 148 -5.50 6.57 -6.09
CA ILE A 148 -4.80 6.14 -4.88
C ILE A 148 -3.89 7.25 -4.36
N ALA A 149 -3.08 7.83 -5.23
CA ALA A 149 -2.13 8.86 -4.82
C ALA A 149 -2.86 10.09 -4.28
N LEU A 150 -3.84 10.62 -5.00
CA LEU A 150 -4.59 11.81 -4.56
C LEU A 150 -5.27 11.57 -3.20
N ALA A 151 -5.89 10.41 -2.99
CA ALA A 151 -6.48 10.04 -1.71
C ALA A 151 -5.46 9.93 -0.57
N VAL A 152 -4.31 9.25 -0.79
CA VAL A 152 -3.26 9.10 0.23
C VAL A 152 -2.75 10.46 0.72
N PHE A 153 -2.60 11.41 -0.21
CA PHE A 153 -2.10 12.76 0.08
C PHE A 153 -3.20 13.76 0.45
N LEU A 154 -4.47 13.31 0.59
CA LEU A 154 -5.64 14.14 0.88
C LEU A 154 -5.89 15.28 -0.13
N ILE A 155 -5.48 15.08 -1.37
CA ILE A 155 -5.65 16.06 -2.46
C ILE A 155 -7.01 15.88 -3.13
N ASP A 156 -7.63 14.71 -3.00
CA ASP A 156 -8.95 14.38 -3.52
C ASP A 156 -10.02 15.42 -3.15
N ARG A 157 -9.92 16.00 -1.96
CA ARG A 157 -10.85 17.02 -1.43
C ARG A 157 -10.86 18.34 -2.18
N TYR A 158 -9.81 18.62 -2.95
CA TYR A 158 -9.64 19.84 -3.73
C TYR A 158 -9.99 19.61 -5.21
N VAL A 159 -10.25 18.37 -5.62
CA VAL A 159 -10.67 18.04 -6.99
C VAL A 159 -12.17 18.36 -7.14
N PRO A 160 -12.58 19.04 -8.21
CA PRO A 160 -14.00 19.24 -8.50
C PRO A 160 -14.80 17.93 -8.51
N ASP A 161 -16.01 17.99 -7.97
CA ASP A 161 -16.81 16.81 -7.67
C ASP A 161 -17.14 15.94 -8.89
N ASP A 162 -17.43 16.58 -10.01
CA ASP A 162 -17.70 15.97 -11.32
C ASP A 162 -16.46 15.24 -11.85
N ILE A 163 -15.29 15.88 -11.78
CA ILE A 163 -14.01 15.29 -12.19
C ILE A 163 -13.64 14.09 -11.31
N TRP A 164 -13.70 14.27 -9.99
CA TRP A 164 -13.39 13.20 -9.04
C TRP A 164 -14.31 11.99 -9.23
N SER A 165 -15.61 12.24 -9.40
CA SER A 165 -16.61 11.19 -9.67
C SER A 165 -16.31 10.43 -10.97
N GLY A 166 -15.90 11.14 -12.02
CA GLY A 166 -15.47 10.52 -13.27
C GLY A 166 -14.25 9.61 -13.09
N TRP A 167 -13.25 10.07 -12.33
CA TRP A 167 -12.04 9.26 -12.07
C TRP A 167 -12.33 8.02 -11.24
N ILE A 168 -13.06 8.13 -10.13
CA ILE A 168 -13.39 6.97 -9.29
C ILE A 168 -14.37 6.02 -9.99
N GLY A 169 -15.31 6.55 -10.78
CA GLY A 169 -16.23 5.74 -11.58
C GLY A 169 -15.51 4.91 -12.64
N SER A 170 -14.48 5.48 -13.29
CA SER A 170 -13.67 4.78 -14.31
C SER A 170 -12.92 3.54 -13.78
N ILE A 171 -12.75 3.43 -12.46
CA ILE A 171 -12.08 2.30 -11.79
C ILE A 171 -13.06 1.42 -11.00
N GLY A 172 -14.37 1.62 -11.19
CA GLY A 172 -15.42 0.81 -10.56
C GLY A 172 -15.69 1.14 -9.09
N LEU A 173 -15.31 2.33 -8.62
CA LEU A 173 -15.64 2.82 -7.28
C LEU A 173 -16.83 3.78 -7.33
N SER A 174 -17.56 3.86 -6.21
CA SER A 174 -18.71 4.77 -6.03
C SER A 174 -18.46 5.71 -4.85
N ARG A 175 -19.21 6.81 -4.80
CA ARG A 175 -19.23 7.69 -3.62
C ARG A 175 -19.87 7.00 -2.41
N PRO A 176 -19.49 7.39 -1.18
CA PRO A 176 -18.38 8.28 -0.85
C PRO A 176 -17.03 7.56 -0.97
N PHE A 177 -16.08 8.16 -1.70
CA PHE A 177 -14.69 7.70 -1.77
C PHE A 177 -13.74 8.91 -1.81
N PRO A 178 -12.69 8.94 -0.96
CA PRO A 178 -12.47 8.06 0.20
C PRO A 178 -13.62 8.17 1.22
N PRO A 179 -13.74 7.26 2.21
CA PRO A 179 -14.69 7.41 3.31
C PRO A 179 -14.53 8.77 4.03
N GLU A 180 -15.61 9.33 4.57
CA GLU A 180 -15.57 10.69 5.14
C GLU A 180 -14.60 10.85 6.31
N ASP A 181 -14.42 9.80 7.11
CA ASP A 181 -13.49 9.73 8.24
C ASP A 181 -12.03 9.55 7.81
N PHE A 182 -11.77 9.29 6.52
CA PHE A 182 -10.45 8.93 6.00
C PHE A 182 -9.39 10.00 6.26
N LYS A 183 -9.78 11.29 6.25
CA LYS A 183 -8.88 12.42 6.52
C LYS A 183 -8.34 12.46 7.95
N GLU A 184 -9.11 11.95 8.91
CA GLU A 184 -8.74 11.95 10.33
C GLU A 184 -7.77 10.82 10.69
N LEU A 185 -7.72 9.79 9.83
CA LEU A 185 -6.87 8.62 10.04
C LEU A 185 -5.39 8.96 9.91
N GLN A 186 -4.57 8.22 10.65
CA GLN A 186 -3.13 8.20 10.46
C GLN A 186 -2.77 7.58 9.11
N LEU A 187 -1.66 7.98 8.50
CA LEU A 187 -1.23 7.52 7.18
C LEU A 187 -1.16 5.99 7.07
N THR A 188 -0.72 5.31 8.13
CA THR A 188 -0.70 3.83 8.17
C THR A 188 -2.10 3.23 8.02
N ASP A 189 -3.11 3.80 8.68
CA ASP A 189 -4.49 3.32 8.62
C ASP A 189 -5.17 3.69 7.29
N ARG A 190 -4.83 4.85 6.73
CA ARG A 190 -5.20 5.23 5.35
C ARG A 190 -4.73 4.18 4.35
N TYR A 191 -3.47 3.77 4.43
CA TYR A 191 -2.95 2.71 3.57
C TYR A 191 -3.70 1.38 3.77
N ARG A 192 -4.04 1.00 5.01
CA ARG A 192 -4.79 -0.24 5.27
C ARG A 192 -6.20 -0.21 4.65
N ILE A 193 -6.92 0.90 4.80
CA ILE A 193 -8.26 1.06 4.20
C ILE A 193 -8.18 1.01 2.68
N LEU A 194 -7.28 1.78 2.08
CA LEU A 194 -7.09 1.74 0.63
C LEU A 194 -6.67 0.35 0.17
N ALA A 195 -5.83 -0.36 0.93
CA ALA A 195 -5.37 -1.70 0.55
C ALA A 195 -6.55 -2.67 0.48
N ALA A 196 -7.46 -2.58 1.45
CA ALA A 196 -8.70 -3.34 1.45
C ALA A 196 -9.62 -2.99 0.27
N ILE A 197 -9.87 -1.70 0.02
CA ILE A 197 -10.74 -1.22 -1.07
C ILE A 197 -10.21 -1.68 -2.44
N PHE A 198 -8.90 -1.55 -2.66
CA PHE A 198 -8.27 -1.86 -3.94
C PHE A 198 -7.84 -3.32 -4.10
N GLY A 199 -8.12 -4.18 -3.11
CA GLY A 199 -7.73 -5.60 -3.12
C GLY A 199 -6.21 -5.80 -3.29
N THR A 200 -5.40 -4.97 -2.63
CA THR A 200 -3.94 -4.95 -2.76
C THR A 200 -3.25 -4.97 -1.38
N THR A 201 -1.91 -5.00 -1.34
CA THR A 201 -1.12 -4.88 -0.11
C THR A 201 -0.79 -3.42 0.22
N VAL A 202 -0.51 -3.15 1.50
CA VAL A 202 -0.04 -1.83 1.98
C VAL A 202 1.28 -1.45 1.33
N VAL A 203 2.20 -2.41 1.16
CA VAL A 203 3.46 -2.18 0.44
C VAL A 203 3.24 -1.68 -0.99
N ASN A 204 2.31 -2.28 -1.74
CA ASN A 204 2.05 -1.84 -3.11
C ASN A 204 1.51 -0.41 -3.14
N LEU A 205 0.63 -0.05 -2.21
CA LEU A 205 0.13 1.33 -2.11
C LEU A 205 1.23 2.32 -1.71
N ARG A 206 2.09 1.97 -0.74
CA ARG A 206 3.26 2.78 -0.38
C ARG A 206 4.18 2.99 -1.59
N GLN A 207 4.33 1.98 -2.45
CA GLN A 207 5.11 2.10 -3.69
C GLN A 207 4.43 3.00 -4.72
N ILE A 208 3.11 2.89 -4.91
CA ILE A 208 2.34 3.81 -5.77
C ILE A 208 2.50 5.24 -5.25
N ALA A 209 2.23 5.49 -3.97
CA ALA A 209 2.36 6.81 -3.35
C ALA A 209 3.79 7.36 -3.48
N SER A 210 4.82 6.54 -3.23
CA SER A 210 6.21 6.94 -3.39
C SER A 210 6.56 7.34 -4.83
N ARG A 211 6.12 6.57 -5.84
CA ARG A 211 6.32 6.90 -7.26
C ARG A 211 5.58 8.15 -7.70
N MET A 212 4.37 8.36 -7.16
CA MET A 212 3.52 9.50 -7.49
C MET A 212 3.91 10.77 -6.72
N ARG A 213 4.65 10.65 -5.62
CA ARG A 213 5.03 11.76 -4.76
C ARG A 213 5.73 12.92 -5.50
N PRO A 214 6.75 12.72 -6.36
CA PRO A 214 7.38 13.84 -7.06
C PRO A 214 6.38 14.62 -7.94
N ARG A 215 5.42 13.92 -8.55
CA ARG A 215 4.37 14.55 -9.38
C ARG A 215 3.43 15.38 -8.52
N ILE A 216 3.02 14.86 -7.37
CA ILE A 216 2.20 15.57 -6.39
C ILE A 216 2.92 16.80 -5.85
N MET A 217 4.16 16.64 -5.39
CA MET A 217 4.96 17.75 -4.86
C MET A 217 5.25 18.81 -5.92
N GLY A 218 5.22 18.44 -7.21
CA GLY A 218 5.41 19.34 -8.33
C GLY A 218 4.17 20.17 -8.70
N LEU A 219 2.98 19.86 -8.18
CA LEU A 219 1.76 20.63 -8.43
C LEU A 219 1.90 22.03 -7.86
N ARG A 220 1.47 23.05 -8.61
CA ARG A 220 1.56 24.46 -8.21
C ARG A 220 0.89 24.67 -6.85
N PHE A 221 -0.29 24.11 -6.68
CA PHE A 221 -1.06 24.06 -5.44
C PHE A 221 -0.21 23.62 -4.24
N ILE A 222 0.56 22.54 -4.39
CA ILE A 222 1.39 22.00 -3.32
C ILE A 222 2.61 22.87 -3.07
N ARG A 223 3.26 23.39 -4.11
CA ARG A 223 4.44 24.26 -3.97
C ARG A 223 4.11 25.59 -3.31
N GLU A 224 2.99 26.23 -3.71
CA GLU A 224 2.51 27.48 -3.15
C GLU A 224 2.18 27.32 -1.65
N TYR A 225 1.53 26.21 -1.29
CA TYR A 225 1.18 25.95 0.10
C TYR A 225 2.39 25.56 0.97
N THR A 226 3.30 24.73 0.45
CA THR A 226 4.47 24.28 1.21
C THR A 226 5.60 25.31 1.27
N GLY A 227 5.49 26.42 0.52
CA GLY A 227 6.50 27.49 0.49
C GLY A 227 7.83 27.09 -0.13
N VAL A 228 7.89 25.94 -0.83
CA VAL A 228 9.14 25.38 -1.38
C VAL A 228 9.73 26.31 -2.45
N ASP A 229 8.90 27.03 -3.22
CA ASP A 229 9.38 28.03 -4.19
C ASP A 229 10.01 29.27 -3.54
N ARG A 230 9.78 29.54 -2.25
CA ARG A 230 10.36 30.72 -1.56
C ARG A 230 11.77 30.46 -1.01
N ALA A 231 12.13 29.22 -0.73
CA ALA A 231 13.41 28.90 -0.09
C ALA A 231 14.62 28.88 -1.04
N GLU A 232 14.40 28.75 -2.35
CA GLU A 232 15.47 28.78 -3.37
C GLU A 232 15.77 30.19 -3.90
N GLY A 233 14.86 31.16 -3.69
CA GLY A 233 15.04 32.56 -4.09
C GLY A 233 15.90 33.39 -3.13
N ASP A 234 15.92 33.05 -1.83
CA ASP A 234 16.65 33.78 -0.79
C ASP A 234 18.11 33.31 -0.58
N ARG A 235 18.63 32.46 -1.48
CA ARG A 235 20.04 32.02 -1.48
C ARG A 235 20.84 32.53 -2.68
N ARG A 236 20.46 33.68 -3.24
CA ARG A 236 21.24 34.38 -4.26
C ARG A 236 21.67 35.75 -3.77
#